data_AF-A0A0G4IQ16-F1
#
_entry.id   AF-A0A0G4IQ16-F1
#
_cell.length_a   1.000
_cell.length_b   1.000
_cell.length_c   1.000
_cell.angle_alpha   90.00
_cell.angle_beta   90.00
_cell.angle_gamma   90.00
#
_symmetry.space_group_name_H-M   'P 1'
#
loop_
_entity.id
_entity.type
_entity.pdbx_description
1 polymer ?
#
loop_
_entity_poly.entity_id
_entity_poly.type
_entity_poly.pdbx_seq_one_letter_code
_entity_poly.pdbx_strand_id
1 'polypeptide(L)'
;MSSTLTKMEEEIARKNMYADARKRCDDAIRTFATCAAERSISVVWACRQLNKDMNECLHQYTTDEELEKWKEQYAAKKKSAGVASNKFSV
;
A
#
# COMPACT_ATOMS: atom_id res chain seq x y z
N MET A 1 -18.19 -13.64 -0.09
CA MET A 1 -17.93 -14.27 -1.41
C MET A 1 -16.42 -14.34 -1.59
N SER A 2 -15.81 -15.51 -1.39
CA SER A 2 -14.34 -15.65 -1.46
C SER A 2 -13.90 -15.68 -2.92
N SER A 3 -13.39 -14.55 -3.41
CA SER A 3 -12.72 -14.50 -4.71
C SER A 3 -11.42 -15.30 -4.58
N THR A 4 -11.26 -16.40 -5.32
CA THR A 4 -10.04 -17.22 -5.30
C THR A 4 -8.87 -16.48 -5.95
N LEU A 5 -8.28 -15.54 -5.22
CA LEU A 5 -6.97 -14.99 -5.53
C LEU A 5 -5.90 -16.01 -5.15
N THR A 6 -4.89 -16.12 -5.98
CA THR A 6 -3.66 -16.82 -5.62
C THR A 6 -2.89 -16.02 -4.58
N LYS A 7 -2.03 -16.68 -3.79
CA LYS A 7 -1.18 -16.01 -2.79
C LYS A 7 -0.37 -14.85 -3.39
N MET A 8 0.12 -15.01 -4.62
CA MET A 8 0.84 -13.96 -5.34
C MET A 8 -0.04 -12.75 -5.65
N GLU A 9 -1.29 -12.96 -6.04
CA GLU A 9 -2.24 -11.88 -6.35
C GLU A 9 -2.63 -11.10 -5.09
N GLU A 10 -2.82 -11.78 -3.96
CA GLU A 10 -3.04 -11.13 -2.67
C GLU A 10 -1.82 -10.30 -2.24
N GLU A 11 -0.60 -10.81 -2.45
CA GLU A 11 0.62 -10.04 -2.19
C GLU A 11 0.73 -8.81 -3.10
N ILE A 12 0.36 -8.92 -4.38
CA ILE A 12 0.33 -7.78 -5.31
C ILE A 12 -0.70 -6.75 -4.85
N ALA A 13 -1.92 -7.17 -4.49
CA ALA A 13 -2.95 -6.29 -3.95
C ALA A 13 -2.45 -5.55 -2.69
N ARG A 14 -1.80 -6.29 -1.77
CA ARG A 14 -1.20 -5.71 -0.58
C ARG A 14 -0.08 -4.71 -0.91
N LYS A 15 0.81 -5.02 -1.84
CA LYS A 15 1.89 -4.10 -2.28
C LYS A 15 1.31 -2.82 -2.88
N ASN A 16 0.26 -2.93 -3.68
CA ASN A 16 -0.44 -1.78 -4.25
C ASN A 16 -1.11 -0.92 -3.18
N MET A 17 -1.77 -1.54 -2.20
CA MET A 17 -2.32 -0.85 -1.04
C MET A 17 -1.26 -0.04 -0.30
N TYR A 18 -0.12 -0.66 0.05
CA TYR A 18 0.98 0.06 0.69
C TYR A 18 1.57 1.17 -0.19
N ALA A 19 1.61 0.99 -1.51
CA ALA A 19 2.07 2.03 -2.43
C ALA A 19 1.12 3.24 -2.45
N ASP A 20 -0.20 3.00 -2.39
CA ASP A 20 -1.20 4.07 -2.28
C ASP A 20 -1.13 4.77 -0.92
N ALA A 21 -1.04 4.00 0.17
CA ALA A 21 -0.88 4.52 1.52
C ALA A 21 0.35 5.44 1.64
N ARG A 22 1.49 5.05 1.04
CA ARG A 22 2.69 5.89 1.00
C ARG A 22 2.49 7.20 0.26
N LYS A 23 1.71 7.22 -0.82
CA LYS A 23 1.41 8.46 -1.56
C LYS A 23 0.51 9.39 -0.74
N ARG A 24 -0.47 8.84 -0.03
CA ARG A 24 -1.37 9.62 0.84
C ARG A 24 -0.65 10.19 2.05
N CYS A 25 0.33 9.45 2.58
CA CYS A 25 1.14 9.85 3.72
C CYS A 25 2.50 10.46 3.33
N ASP A 26 2.66 10.94 2.08
CA ASP A 26 3.95 11.41 1.57
C ASP A 26 4.53 12.56 2.43
N ASP A 27 3.68 13.47 2.91
CA ASP A 27 4.10 14.59 3.75
C ASP A 27 4.66 14.13 5.11
N ALA A 28 3.99 13.16 5.75
CA ALA A 28 4.45 12.59 7.02
C ALA A 28 5.75 11.80 6.84
N ILE A 29 5.84 11.02 5.76
CA ILE A 29 7.05 10.28 5.39
C ILE A 29 8.21 11.24 5.12
N ARG A 30 7.96 12.32 4.37
CA ARG A 30 8.97 13.34 4.05
C ARG A 30 9.48 14.02 5.31
N THR A 31 8.58 14.41 6.22
CA THR A 31 8.94 15.04 7.48
C THR A 31 9.81 14.12 8.34
N PHE A 32 9.43 12.84 8.46
CA PHE A 32 10.24 11.84 9.14
C PHE A 32 11.61 11.63 8.45
N ALA A 33 11.62 11.53 7.12
CA ALA A 33 12.84 11.35 6.32
C ALA A 33 13.81 12.52 6.45
N THR A 34 13.32 13.76 6.48
CA THR A 34 14.15 14.95 6.74
C THR A 34 14.79 14.88 8.12
N CYS A 35 14.02 14.57 9.16
CA CYS A 35 14.56 14.42 10.52
C CYS A 35 15.60 13.29 10.62
N ALA A 36 15.35 12.17 9.93
CA ALA A 36 16.26 11.03 9.89
C ALA A 36 17.53 11.29 9.04
N ALA A 37 17.45 12.16 8.03
CA ALA A 37 18.61 12.54 7.22
C ALA A 37 19.57 13.45 8.00
N GLU A 38 19.04 14.36 8.83
CA GLU A 38 19.86 15.28 9.64
C GLU A 38 20.52 14.63 10.86
N ARG A 39 20.00 13.49 11.29
CA ARG A 39 20.45 12.82 12.52
C ARG A 39 20.77 11.37 12.18
N SER A 40 22.01 10.92 12.34
CA SER A 40 22.35 9.52 12.03
C SER A 40 22.35 8.63 13.28
N ILE A 41 22.76 9.18 14.43
CA ILE A 41 22.91 8.43 15.68
C ILE A 41 21.65 8.58 16.56
N SER A 42 20.95 9.70 16.41
CA SER A 42 19.89 10.16 17.31
C SER A 42 18.46 10.05 16.82
N VAL A 43 18.23 9.37 15.69
CA VAL A 43 16.92 9.29 15.00
C VAL A 43 15.82 8.75 15.90
N VAL A 44 16.09 7.63 16.58
CA VAL A 44 15.07 6.86 17.28
C VAL A 44 14.42 7.67 18.40
N TRP A 45 15.18 8.55 19.05
CA TRP A 45 14.65 9.43 20.09
C TRP A 45 14.17 10.76 19.54
N ALA A 46 14.95 11.39 18.65
CA ALA A 46 14.68 12.76 18.20
C ALA A 46 13.53 12.83 17.18
N CYS A 47 13.33 11.78 16.39
CA CYS A 47 12.26 11.68 15.39
C CYS A 47 11.12 10.75 15.85
N ARG A 48 11.08 10.38 17.14
CA ARG A 48 10.09 9.43 17.68
C ARG A 48 8.65 9.89 17.45
N GLN A 49 8.39 11.19 17.63
CA GLN A 49 7.05 11.74 17.41
C GLN A 49 6.67 11.70 15.93
N LEU A 50 7.56 12.16 15.05
CA LEU A 50 7.34 12.10 13.60
C LEU A 50 7.14 10.66 13.09
N ASN A 51 7.84 9.69 13.69
CA ASN A 51 7.65 8.29 13.37
C ASN A 51 6.26 7.79 13.79
N LYS A 52 5.74 8.21 14.95
CA LYS A 52 4.37 7.90 15.37
C LYS A 52 3.35 8.51 14.41
N ASP A 53 3.49 9.79 14.09
CA ASP A 53 2.55 10.50 13.21
C ASP A 53 2.51 9.84 11.81
N MET A 54 3.68 9.47 11.27
CA MET A 54 3.79 8.71 10.03
C MET A 54 3.10 7.34 10.13
N ASN A 55 3.34 6.58 11.20
CA ASN A 55 2.72 5.27 11.38
C ASN A 55 1.21 5.37 11.59
N GLU A 56 0.72 6.38 12.29
CA GLU A 56 -0.72 6.66 12.48
C GLU A 56 -1.39 6.95 11.14
N CYS A 57 -0.74 7.73 10.26
CA CYS A 57 -1.24 7.94 8.90
C CYS A 57 -1.29 6.64 8.10
N LEU A 58 -0.20 5.86 8.10
CA LEU A 58 -0.14 4.60 7.34
C LEU A 58 -1.18 3.60 7.84
N HIS A 59 -1.40 3.51 9.15
CA HIS A 59 -2.33 2.57 9.76
C HIS A 59 -3.78 2.79 9.29
N GLN A 60 -4.17 4.03 8.97
CA GLN A 60 -5.51 4.34 8.44
C GLN A 60 -5.75 3.70 7.05
N TYR A 61 -4.69 3.45 6.28
CA TYR A 61 -4.78 2.95 4.90
C TYR A 61 -4.29 1.50 4.77
N THR A 62 -3.81 0.89 5.84
CA THR A 62 -3.26 -0.48 5.84
C THR A 62 -4.08 -1.41 6.74
N THR A 63 -5.38 -1.16 6.85
CA THR A 63 -6.31 -2.01 7.59
C THR A 63 -6.70 -3.24 6.77
N ASP A 64 -7.18 -4.28 7.45
CA ASP A 64 -7.68 -5.48 6.78
C ASP A 64 -8.88 -5.16 5.87
N GLU A 65 -9.70 -4.18 6.25
CA GLU A 65 -10.84 -3.70 5.46
C GLU A 65 -10.39 -3.06 4.14
N GLU A 66 -9.35 -2.21 4.16
CA GLU A 66 -8.77 -1.65 2.94
C GLU A 66 -8.14 -2.74 2.08
N LEU A 67 -7.46 -3.71 2.69
CA LEU A 67 -6.87 -4.83 1.96
C LEU A 67 -7.93 -5.64 1.20
N GLU A 68 -9.09 -5.92 1.81
CA GLU A 68 -10.20 -6.59 1.13
C GLU A 68 -10.73 -5.76 -0.05
N LYS A 69 -10.88 -4.44 0.08
CA LYS A 69 -11.25 -3.57 -1.05
C LYS A 69 -10.23 -3.66 -2.20
N TRP A 70 -8.94 -3.68 -1.88
CA TRP A 70 -7.89 -3.82 -2.89
C TRP A 70 -7.91 -5.21 -3.57
N LYS A 71 -8.20 -6.28 -2.82
CA LYS A 71 -8.39 -7.63 -3.37
C LYS A 71 -9.60 -7.69 -4.30
N GLU A 72 -10.73 -7.09 -3.92
CA GLU A 72 -11.93 -7.01 -4.76
C GLU A 72 -11.68 -6.25 -6.06
N GLN A 73 -10.99 -5.10 -5.98
CA GLN A 73 -10.59 -4.34 -7.16
C GLN A 73 -9.66 -5.14 -8.07
N TYR A 74 -8.72 -5.91 -7.50
CA TYR A 74 -7.84 -6.77 -8.27
C TYR A 74 -8.63 -7.90 -8.95
N ALA A 75 -9.56 -8.54 -8.24
CA ALA A 75 -10.45 -9.56 -8.80
C ALA A 75 -11.31 -9.00 -9.94
N ALA A 76 -11.86 -7.79 -9.78
CA ALA A 76 -12.64 -7.11 -10.80
C ALA A 76 -11.78 -6.80 -12.05
N LYS A 77 -10.57 -6.26 -11.86
CA LYS A 77 -9.61 -6.01 -12.95
C LYS A 77 -9.22 -7.29 -13.69
N LYS A 78 -9.03 -8.40 -12.97
CA LYS A 78 -8.74 -9.71 -13.57
C LYS A 78 -9.90 -10.21 -14.43
N LYS A 79 -11.15 -10.07 -13.97
CA LYS A 79 -12.35 -10.40 -14.76
C LYS A 79 -12.43 -9.57 -16.04
N SER A 80 -12.13 -8.27 -15.99
CA SER A 80 -12.13 -7.42 -17.19
C SER A 80 -10.93 -7.66 -18.12
N ALA A 81 -9.75 -7.97 -17.58
CA ALA A 81 -8.55 -8.24 -18.37
C ALA A 81 -8.60 -9.60 -19.07
N GLY A 82 -9.18 -10.62 -18.43
CA GLY A 82 -9.42 -11.93 -19.03
C GLY A 82 -10.35 -11.91 -20.25
N VAL A 83 -11.17 -10.86 -20.39
CA VAL A 83 -12.02 -10.64 -21.57
C VAL A 83 -11.24 -9.98 -22.72
N ALA A 84 -10.17 -9.24 -22.44
CA ALA A 84 -9.36 -8.56 -23.45
C ALA A 84 -8.32 -9.46 -24.14
N SER A 85 -7.91 -10.58 -23.53
CA SER A 85 -6.93 -11.51 -24.11
C SER A 85 -7.48 -12.45 -25.18
N ASN A 86 -8.81 -12.54 -25.37
CA ASN A 86 -9.40 -13.37 -26.43
C ASN A 86 -9.78 -12.56 -27.69
N LYS A 87 -8.98 -11.56 -28.07
CA LYS A 87 -9.17 -10.79 -29.32
C LYS A 87 -7.98 -10.82 -30.28
N PHE A 88 -7.03 -11.73 -30.08
CA PHE A 88 -5.96 -12.00 -31.06
C PHE A 88 -6.00 -13.47 -31.47
N SER A 89 -7.04 -13.81 -32.23
CA SER A 89 -7.10 -15.01 -33.05
C SER A 89 -8.04 -14.75 -34.22
N VAL A 90 -7.56 -13.95 -35.18
CA VAL A 90 -7.90 -13.97 -36.61
C VAL A 90 -6.63 -13.62 -37.36
#